data_AF-A0A1C4R8T3-F1
#
_entry.id   AF-A0A1C4R8T3-F1
#
_cell.length_a   1.000
_cell.length_b   1.000
_cell.length_c   1.000
_cell.angle_alpha   90.00
_cell.angle_beta   90.00
_cell.angle_gamma   90.00
#
_symmetry.space_group_name_H-M   'P 1'
#
loop_
_entity.id
_entity.type
_entity.pdbx_description
1 polymer ?
#
loop_
_entity_poly.entity_id
_entity_poly.type
_entity_poly.pdbx_seq_one_letter_code
_entity_poly.pdbx_strand_id
1 'polypeptide(L)'
;MTDSPPLMNVTDAELDDLRSRLRNTRWPTAWPTEGWAAGTEPGELRRLVAYWADGYDWRTHEAAVNALPSHFADIDGTPVHYLRFDGESPGALPIVLTHGWPSSVLELAGLARRLATPSQFGGAAEDAFTVIVPSVPGFAFSPQRPVLDGLPTHEIWHRLLHDHLGFERYGAHGGDLGSGITSRLAAATPRRWRASTCWRSPTPPDTTRRASPRRSRCTSMPSPPGPPTRAATCTSSRPGR
;
A
#
# COMPACT_ATOMS: atom_id res chain seq x y z
N MET A 1 -31.37 9.27 -13.81
CA MET A 1 -30.27 8.33 -13.55
C MET A 1 -29.24 8.59 -14.63
N THR A 2 -28.11 9.21 -14.30
CA THR A 2 -27.03 9.39 -15.27
C THR A 2 -26.45 8.02 -15.57
N ASP A 3 -26.66 7.59 -16.81
CA ASP A 3 -26.29 6.29 -17.37
C ASP A 3 -24.78 6.27 -17.62
N SER A 4 -24.00 6.29 -16.54
CA SER A 4 -22.55 6.15 -16.63
C SER A 4 -22.22 4.70 -17.01
N PRO A 5 -21.32 4.47 -17.98
CA PRO A 5 -20.92 3.11 -18.34
C PRO A 5 -20.32 2.39 -17.13
N PRO A 6 -20.49 1.06 -17.03
CA PRO A 6 -19.90 0.29 -15.94
C PRO A 6 -18.38 0.40 -15.97
N LEU A 7 -17.75 0.32 -14.79
CA LEU A 7 -16.29 0.36 -14.65
C LEU A 7 -15.62 -0.79 -15.42
N MET A 8 -16.21 -1.98 -15.37
CA MET A 8 -15.80 -3.16 -16.11
C MET A 8 -16.96 -3.72 -16.93
N ASN A 9 -16.63 -4.13 -18.15
CA ASN A 9 -17.54 -4.84 -19.04
C ASN A 9 -16.76 -5.87 -19.85
N VAL A 10 -16.48 -7.01 -19.24
CA VAL A 10 -15.75 -8.11 -19.87
C VAL A 10 -16.72 -8.95 -20.71
N THR A 11 -16.41 -9.17 -21.97
CA THR A 11 -17.27 -9.93 -22.88
C THR A 11 -17.24 -11.43 -22.58
N ASP A 12 -18.31 -12.16 -22.95
CA ASP A 12 -18.30 -13.63 -22.84
C ASP A 12 -17.16 -14.26 -23.65
N ALA A 13 -16.81 -13.66 -24.80
CA ALA A 13 -15.69 -14.11 -25.62
C ALA A 13 -14.34 -14.02 -24.89
N GLU A 14 -14.11 -12.94 -24.11
CA GLU A 14 -12.91 -12.81 -23.28
C GLU A 14 -12.87 -13.85 -22.15
N LEU A 15 -14.03 -14.14 -21.53
CA LEU A 15 -14.13 -15.18 -20.50
C LEU A 15 -13.90 -16.58 -21.07
N ASP A 16 -14.42 -16.86 -22.25
CA ASP A 16 -14.25 -18.15 -22.92
C ASP A 16 -12.81 -18.34 -23.39
N ASP A 17 -12.15 -17.30 -23.89
CA ASP A 17 -10.72 -17.33 -24.20
C ASP A 17 -9.88 -17.61 -22.93
N LEU A 18 -10.16 -16.91 -21.83
CA LEU A 18 -9.50 -17.15 -20.55
C LEU A 18 -9.66 -18.62 -20.09
N ARG A 19 -10.90 -19.13 -20.07
CA ARG A 19 -11.19 -20.52 -19.67
C ARG A 19 -10.48 -21.52 -20.57
N SER A 20 -10.46 -21.28 -21.89
CA SER A 20 -9.75 -22.11 -22.85
C SER A 20 -8.25 -22.18 -22.53
N ARG A 21 -7.61 -21.05 -22.23
CA ARG A 21 -6.18 -21.01 -21.86
C ARG A 21 -5.91 -21.75 -20.56
N LEU A 22 -6.76 -21.57 -19.53
CA LEU A 22 -6.63 -22.25 -18.25
C LEU A 22 -6.72 -23.78 -18.41
N ARG A 23 -7.71 -24.27 -19.15
CA ARG A 23 -7.90 -25.72 -19.38
C ARG A 23 -6.80 -26.34 -20.23
N ASN A 24 -6.21 -25.57 -21.15
CA ASN A 24 -5.13 -26.01 -22.03
C ASN A 24 -3.72 -25.73 -21.46
N THR A 25 -3.61 -25.48 -20.15
CA THR A 25 -2.32 -25.19 -19.50
C THR A 25 -1.33 -26.35 -19.69
N ARG A 26 -0.18 -26.05 -20.32
CA ARG A 26 0.98 -26.96 -20.33
C ARG A 26 1.78 -26.78 -19.04
N TRP A 27 1.63 -27.73 -18.13
CA TRP A 27 2.25 -27.68 -16.82
C TRP A 27 3.77 -27.94 -16.87
N PRO A 28 4.57 -27.21 -16.07
CA PRO A 28 5.99 -27.50 -15.95
C PRO A 28 6.24 -28.79 -15.18
N THR A 29 7.41 -29.38 -15.37
CA THR A 29 7.91 -30.46 -14.51
C THR A 29 8.07 -29.92 -13.09
N ALA A 30 7.60 -30.68 -12.09
CA ALA A 30 7.74 -30.29 -10.70
C ALA A 30 9.22 -30.21 -10.30
N TRP A 31 9.56 -29.22 -9.49
CA TRP A 31 10.89 -29.13 -8.89
C TRP A 31 11.06 -30.28 -7.88
N PRO A 32 12.25 -30.89 -7.74
CA PRO A 32 12.50 -31.99 -6.80
C PRO A 32 12.60 -31.51 -5.34
N THR A 33 11.70 -30.63 -4.90
CA THR A 33 11.56 -30.16 -3.51
C THR A 33 10.09 -30.15 -3.15
N GLU A 34 9.77 -30.44 -1.90
CA GLU A 34 8.40 -30.45 -1.41
C GLU A 34 7.89 -29.05 -1.05
N GLY A 35 6.58 -28.88 -1.15
CA GLY A 35 5.88 -27.67 -0.72
C GLY A 35 6.26 -26.42 -1.51
N TRP A 36 6.36 -25.29 -0.79
CA TRP A 36 6.51 -23.95 -1.38
C TRP A 36 7.97 -23.48 -1.52
N ALA A 37 8.94 -24.37 -1.25
CA ALA A 37 10.36 -24.00 -1.14
C ALA A 37 10.96 -23.46 -2.45
N ALA A 38 10.44 -23.90 -3.61
CA ALA A 38 10.89 -23.51 -4.94
C ALA A 38 9.87 -22.63 -5.69
N GLY A 39 8.92 -22.02 -4.97
CA GLY A 39 7.82 -21.24 -5.55
C GLY A 39 6.46 -21.87 -5.29
N THR A 40 5.47 -21.52 -6.12
CA THR A 40 4.10 -22.02 -5.96
C THR A 40 4.05 -23.54 -6.02
N GLU A 41 3.44 -24.16 -5.02
CA GLU A 41 3.28 -25.61 -4.97
C GLU A 41 2.42 -26.09 -6.17
N PRO A 42 2.89 -27.08 -6.97
CA PRO A 42 2.22 -27.46 -8.20
C PRO A 42 0.78 -27.99 -8.03
N GLY A 43 0.51 -28.76 -6.97
CA GLY A 43 -0.82 -29.29 -6.69
C GLY A 43 -1.83 -28.18 -6.40
N GLU A 44 -1.44 -27.22 -5.57
CA GLU A 44 -2.24 -26.07 -5.21
C GLU A 44 -2.49 -25.16 -6.42
N LEU A 45 -1.47 -24.91 -7.25
CA LEU A 45 -1.66 -24.13 -8.48
C LEU A 45 -2.67 -24.80 -9.42
N ARG A 46 -2.59 -26.13 -9.59
CA ARG A 46 -3.57 -26.89 -10.40
C ARG A 46 -4.97 -26.80 -9.82
N ARG A 47 -5.11 -26.90 -8.49
CA ARG A 47 -6.39 -26.76 -7.79
C ARG A 47 -7.00 -25.37 -8.01
N LEU A 48 -6.20 -24.32 -7.88
CA LEU A 48 -6.63 -22.93 -8.09
C LEU A 48 -6.99 -22.66 -9.55
N VAL A 49 -6.20 -23.14 -10.52
CA VAL A 49 -6.50 -23.01 -11.95
C VAL A 49 -7.78 -23.74 -12.34
N ALA A 50 -8.01 -24.95 -11.81
CA ALA A 50 -9.25 -25.69 -12.04
C ALA A 50 -10.47 -24.94 -11.47
N TYR A 51 -10.37 -24.45 -10.24
CA TYR A 51 -11.43 -23.63 -9.65
C TYR A 51 -11.68 -22.35 -10.47
N TRP A 52 -10.63 -21.70 -10.96
CA TRP A 52 -10.77 -20.49 -11.78
C TRP A 52 -11.46 -20.78 -13.11
N ALA A 53 -11.15 -21.90 -13.77
CA ALA A 53 -11.76 -22.26 -15.04
C ALA A 53 -13.25 -22.62 -14.92
N ASP A 54 -13.61 -23.35 -13.86
CA ASP A 54 -14.89 -24.07 -13.82
C ASP A 54 -15.80 -23.70 -12.63
N GLY A 55 -15.26 -23.10 -11.57
CA GLY A 55 -16.00 -22.75 -10.35
C GLY A 55 -16.10 -21.26 -10.03
N TYR A 56 -15.18 -20.44 -10.56
CA TYR A 56 -15.14 -19.01 -10.28
C TYR A 56 -16.16 -18.24 -11.13
N ASP A 57 -17.16 -17.65 -10.46
CA ASP A 57 -18.19 -16.85 -11.11
C ASP A 57 -17.72 -15.39 -11.30
N TRP A 58 -17.12 -15.12 -12.46
CA TRP A 58 -16.69 -13.76 -12.83
C TRP A 58 -17.84 -12.74 -12.80
N ARG A 59 -19.06 -13.11 -13.20
CA ARG A 59 -20.17 -12.15 -13.34
C ARG A 59 -20.60 -11.61 -11.98
N THR A 60 -20.61 -12.46 -10.95
CA THR A 60 -20.82 -12.02 -9.57
C THR A 60 -19.76 -11.02 -9.11
N HIS A 61 -18.49 -11.27 -9.42
CA HIS A 61 -17.40 -10.38 -9.02
C HIS A 61 -17.36 -9.07 -9.82
N GLU A 62 -17.63 -9.12 -11.12
CA GLU A 62 -17.75 -7.95 -11.97
C GLU A 62 -18.86 -7.02 -11.48
N ALA A 63 -20.04 -7.56 -11.16
CA ALA A 63 -21.13 -6.81 -10.57
C ALA A 63 -20.72 -6.18 -9.22
N ALA A 64 -20.01 -6.92 -8.37
CA ALA A 64 -19.54 -6.41 -7.08
C ALA A 64 -18.52 -5.28 -7.22
N VAL A 65 -17.65 -5.32 -8.24
CA VAL A 65 -16.69 -4.26 -8.54
C VAL A 65 -17.38 -3.05 -9.16
N ASN A 66 -18.31 -3.25 -10.08
CA ASN A 66 -19.10 -2.16 -10.68
C ASN A 66 -19.99 -1.43 -9.66
N ALA A 67 -20.34 -2.09 -8.55
CA ALA A 67 -21.09 -1.48 -7.45
C ALA A 67 -20.22 -0.66 -6.47
N LEU A 68 -18.89 -0.63 -6.64
CA LEU A 68 -18.02 0.18 -5.80
C LEU A 68 -18.21 1.68 -6.12
N PRO A 69 -18.01 2.57 -5.13
CA PRO A 69 -18.13 4.02 -5.32
C PRO A 69 -16.90 4.57 -6.06
N SER A 70 -16.81 4.23 -7.34
CA SER A 70 -15.70 4.57 -8.23
C SER A 70 -15.83 5.98 -8.78
N HIS A 71 -14.71 6.68 -8.80
CA HIS A 71 -14.56 8.02 -9.33
C HIS A 71 -13.28 8.11 -10.17
N PHE A 72 -13.25 9.10 -11.05
CA PHE A 72 -12.09 9.43 -11.87
C PHE A 72 -11.76 10.91 -11.71
N ALA A 73 -10.47 11.22 -11.69
CA ALA A 73 -9.95 12.59 -11.71
C ALA A 73 -8.78 12.67 -12.68
N ASP A 74 -8.62 13.83 -13.32
CA ASP A 74 -7.38 14.18 -14.01
C ASP A 74 -6.53 15.05 -13.07
N ILE A 75 -5.33 14.58 -12.75
CA ILE A 75 -4.39 15.28 -11.88
C ILE A 75 -3.17 15.65 -12.71
N ASP A 76 -3.17 16.87 -13.24
CA ASP A 76 -2.07 17.44 -14.05
C ASP A 76 -1.74 16.57 -15.28
N GLY A 77 -2.78 16.20 -16.04
CA GLY A 77 -2.68 15.33 -17.21
C GLY A 77 -2.50 13.84 -16.88
N THR A 78 -2.58 13.47 -15.60
CA THR A 78 -2.55 12.07 -15.17
C THR A 78 -3.95 11.60 -14.77
N PRO A 79 -4.61 10.74 -15.55
CA PRO A 79 -5.89 10.15 -15.18
C PRO A 79 -5.71 9.18 -14.01
N VAL A 80 -6.55 9.34 -12.98
CA VAL A 80 -6.53 8.55 -11.75
C VAL A 80 -7.94 8.04 -11.46
N HIS A 81 -8.05 6.73 -11.26
CA HIS A 81 -9.21 6.11 -10.63
C HIS A 81 -9.05 6.10 -9.11
N TYR A 82 -10.13 6.35 -8.38
CA TYR A 82 -10.19 6.14 -6.94
C TYR A 82 -11.57 5.70 -6.46
N LEU A 83 -11.61 4.94 -5.37
CA LEU A 83 -12.84 4.70 -4.62
C LEU A 83 -13.00 5.76 -3.53
N ARG A 84 -14.22 6.21 -3.30
CA ARG A 84 -14.55 7.12 -2.20
C ARG A 84 -15.65 6.53 -1.33
N PHE A 85 -15.36 6.33 -0.05
CA PHE A 85 -16.34 5.95 0.96
C PHE A 85 -16.50 7.11 1.93
N ASP A 86 -17.64 7.78 1.89
CA ASP A 86 -17.93 8.87 2.83
C ASP A 86 -18.13 8.32 4.24
N GLY A 87 -17.52 8.96 5.24
CA GLY A 87 -17.68 8.57 6.64
C GLY A 87 -19.09 8.85 7.14
N GLU A 88 -19.63 7.95 7.97
CA GLU A 88 -20.99 8.09 8.51
C GLU A 88 -21.16 9.23 9.52
N SER A 89 -20.05 9.79 10.03
CA SER A 89 -20.05 10.93 10.94
C SER A 89 -19.69 12.24 10.23
N PRO A 90 -20.40 13.35 10.54
CA PRO A 90 -20.04 14.68 10.03
C PRO A 90 -18.61 15.06 10.42
N GLY A 91 -17.82 15.48 9.43
CA GLY A 91 -16.42 15.87 9.66
C GLY A 91 -15.45 14.69 9.88
N ALA A 92 -15.87 13.46 9.57
CA ALA A 92 -15.01 12.27 9.57
C ALA A 92 -13.65 12.56 8.90
N LEU A 93 -12.56 12.22 9.60
CA LEU A 93 -11.21 12.54 9.14
C LEU A 93 -10.96 11.86 7.78
N PRO A 94 -10.50 12.60 6.75
CA PRO A 94 -10.13 11.98 5.49
C PRO A 94 -8.87 11.12 5.64
N ILE A 95 -8.86 9.93 5.06
CA ILE A 95 -7.68 9.05 5.00
C ILE A 95 -7.54 8.48 3.59
N VAL A 96 -6.31 8.47 3.07
CA VAL A 96 -5.98 7.78 1.82
C VAL A 96 -5.32 6.44 2.11
N LEU A 97 -5.83 5.37 1.49
CA LEU A 97 -5.29 4.01 1.58
C LEU A 97 -4.62 3.64 0.25
N THR A 98 -3.30 3.47 0.24
CA THR A 98 -2.54 3.16 -0.99
C THR A 98 -2.10 1.70 -1.02
N HIS A 99 -2.51 0.98 -2.07
CA HIS A 99 -2.10 -0.41 -2.31
C HIS A 99 -0.66 -0.51 -2.83
N GLY A 100 -0.13 -1.73 -2.88
CA GLY A 100 1.20 -2.06 -3.43
C GLY A 100 1.14 -2.97 -4.66
N TRP A 101 2.23 -3.70 -4.91
CA TRP A 101 2.32 -4.76 -5.91
C TRP A 101 2.55 -6.12 -5.22
N PRO A 102 1.88 -7.21 -5.64
CA PRO A 102 0.93 -7.35 -6.75
C PRO A 102 -0.55 -7.15 -6.31
N SER A 103 -0.84 -6.08 -5.56
CA SER A 103 -2.17 -5.77 -5.00
C SER A 103 -2.98 -4.81 -5.89
N SER A 104 -4.23 -4.53 -5.51
CA SER A 104 -5.11 -3.53 -6.12
C SER A 104 -6.01 -2.86 -5.09
N VAL A 105 -6.77 -1.84 -5.52
CA VAL A 105 -7.78 -1.16 -4.69
C VAL A 105 -8.86 -2.11 -4.15
N LEU A 106 -9.08 -3.26 -4.80
CA LEU A 106 -10.11 -4.23 -4.41
C LEU A 106 -9.80 -4.88 -3.06
N GLU A 107 -8.51 -5.07 -2.72
CA GLU A 107 -8.09 -5.61 -1.42
C GLU A 107 -8.48 -4.66 -0.27
N LEU A 108 -8.48 -3.36 -0.54
CA LEU A 108 -8.72 -2.31 0.46
C LEU A 108 -10.20 -1.91 0.55
N ALA A 109 -11.06 -2.30 -0.40
CA ALA A 109 -12.47 -1.90 -0.40
C ALA A 109 -13.22 -2.37 0.85
N GLY A 110 -12.94 -3.58 1.34
CA GLY A 110 -13.55 -4.10 2.57
C GLY A 110 -13.11 -3.35 3.82
N LEU A 111 -11.82 -2.98 3.90
CA LEU A 111 -11.29 -2.14 4.98
C LEU A 111 -11.88 -0.73 4.92
N ALA A 112 -11.97 -0.14 3.72
CA ALA A 112 -12.53 1.18 3.52
C ALA A 112 -13.99 1.28 3.98
N ARG A 113 -14.83 0.29 3.66
CA ARG A 113 -16.21 0.22 4.19
C ARG A 113 -16.25 0.19 5.72
N ARG A 114 -15.40 -0.62 6.35
CA ARG A 114 -15.36 -0.74 7.83
C ARG A 114 -14.90 0.55 8.51
N LEU A 115 -13.95 1.27 7.89
CA LEU A 115 -13.48 2.56 8.40
C LEU A 115 -14.48 3.70 8.15
N ALA A 116 -15.26 3.63 7.06
CA ALA A 116 -16.27 4.64 6.74
C ALA A 116 -17.55 4.48 7.57
N THR A 117 -17.97 3.24 7.86
CA THR A 117 -19.19 2.95 8.63
C THR A 117 -18.92 1.97 9.79
N PRO A 118 -18.05 2.32 10.76
CA PRO A 118 -17.69 1.44 11.87
C PRO A 118 -18.89 0.97 12.70
N SER A 119 -19.98 1.75 12.78
CA SER A 119 -21.21 1.38 13.50
C SER A 119 -21.83 0.07 12.99
N GLN A 120 -21.68 -0.25 11.71
CA GLN A 120 -22.15 -1.50 11.09
C GLN A 120 -21.29 -2.72 11.47
N PHE A 121 -20.15 -2.50 12.13
CA PHE A 121 -19.17 -3.53 12.48
C PHE A 121 -18.81 -3.54 13.97
N GLY A 122 -19.62 -2.90 14.81
CA GLY A 122 -19.45 -2.88 16.28
C GLY A 122 -18.48 -1.82 16.81
N GLY A 123 -18.05 -0.88 15.96
CA GLY A 123 -17.30 0.31 16.37
C GLY A 123 -18.21 1.51 16.66
N ALA A 124 -17.62 2.60 17.15
CA ALA A 124 -18.34 3.85 17.39
C ALA A 124 -18.41 4.70 16.10
N ALA A 125 -19.53 5.36 15.84
CA ALA A 125 -19.73 6.13 14.62
C ALA A 125 -18.74 7.31 14.53
N GLU A 126 -18.39 7.90 15.67
CA GLU A 126 -17.42 9.00 15.79
C GLU A 126 -16.00 8.63 15.36
N ASP A 127 -15.67 7.33 15.30
CA ASP A 127 -14.37 6.82 14.81
C ASP A 127 -14.33 6.67 13.28
N ALA A 128 -15.39 7.11 12.58
CA ALA A 128 -15.47 7.01 11.12
C ALA A 128 -14.44 7.90 10.40
N PHE A 129 -13.98 7.41 9.26
CA PHE A 129 -13.12 8.13 8.32
C PHE A 129 -13.83 8.33 6.98
N THR A 130 -13.55 9.44 6.30
CA THR A 130 -13.82 9.52 4.85
C THR A 130 -12.65 8.86 4.14
N VAL A 131 -12.89 7.73 3.48
CA VAL A 131 -11.80 6.86 2.97
C VAL A 131 -11.67 6.99 1.46
N ILE A 132 -10.47 7.35 1.01
CA ILE A 132 -10.09 7.42 -0.41
C ILE A 132 -9.14 6.28 -0.72
N VAL A 133 -9.45 5.46 -1.73
CA VAL A 133 -8.65 4.31 -2.15
C VAL A 133 -8.28 4.46 -3.63
N PRO A 134 -7.18 5.17 -3.94
CA PRO A 134 -6.80 5.41 -5.32
C PRO A 134 -6.04 4.23 -5.92
N SER A 135 -6.28 3.98 -7.20
CA SER A 135 -5.47 3.05 -8.00
C SER A 135 -4.16 3.74 -8.38
N VAL A 136 -3.03 3.16 -7.98
CA VAL A 136 -1.71 3.66 -8.36
C VAL A 136 -1.64 3.78 -9.89
N PRO A 137 -1.10 4.87 -10.48
CA PRO A 137 -1.04 5.01 -11.94
C PRO A 137 -0.39 3.79 -12.61
N GLY A 138 -1.04 3.26 -13.66
CA GLY A 138 -0.66 2.01 -14.32
C GLY A 138 -1.17 0.72 -13.65
N PHE A 139 -1.95 0.82 -12.57
CA PHE A 139 -2.55 -0.33 -11.88
C PHE A 139 -4.08 -0.29 -11.93
N ALA A 140 -4.67 -1.49 -12.01
CA ALA A 140 -6.11 -1.73 -11.98
C ALA A 140 -6.85 -0.83 -12.98
N PHE A 141 -7.48 0.24 -12.50
CA PHE A 141 -8.34 1.12 -13.29
C PHE A 141 -7.72 2.50 -13.58
N SER A 142 -6.55 2.81 -13.01
CA SER A 142 -5.80 4.01 -13.40
C SER A 142 -4.96 3.68 -14.64
N PRO A 143 -5.15 4.39 -15.77
CA PRO A 143 -4.33 4.19 -16.96
C PRO A 143 -2.83 4.35 -16.68
N GLN A 144 -2.01 3.79 -17.57
CA GLN A 144 -0.59 4.06 -17.56
C GLN A 144 -0.34 5.55 -17.81
N ARG A 145 0.68 6.11 -17.16
CA ARG A 145 1.08 7.50 -17.37
C ARG A 145 1.53 7.72 -18.81
N PRO A 146 1.21 8.87 -19.41
CA PRO A 146 1.66 9.20 -20.75
C PRO A 146 3.16 9.53 -20.83
N VAL A 147 3.79 9.85 -19.69
CA VAL A 147 5.20 10.27 -19.58
C VAL A 147 5.91 9.57 -18.42
N LEU A 148 7.21 9.33 -18.57
CA LEU A 148 8.04 8.65 -17.56
C LEU A 148 8.45 9.57 -16.41
N ASP A 149 8.62 10.85 -16.68
CA ASP A 149 9.11 11.91 -15.79
C ASP A 149 7.98 12.82 -15.26
N GLY A 150 6.74 12.33 -15.26
CA GLY A 150 5.60 13.04 -14.69
C GLY A 150 5.64 13.14 -13.16
N LEU A 151 4.61 13.76 -12.59
CA LEU A 151 4.50 13.95 -11.15
C LEU A 151 4.70 12.64 -10.37
N PRO A 152 5.49 12.66 -9.29
CA PRO A 152 5.63 11.47 -8.46
C PRO A 152 4.29 11.18 -7.76
N THR A 153 3.97 9.89 -7.54
CA THR A 153 2.62 9.48 -7.07
C THR A 153 2.17 10.15 -5.77
N HIS A 154 3.11 10.47 -4.88
CA HIS A 154 2.79 11.15 -3.63
C HIS A 154 2.31 12.60 -3.85
N GLU A 155 2.82 13.30 -4.86
CA GLU A 155 2.28 14.62 -5.24
C GLU A 155 0.90 14.50 -5.88
N ILE A 156 0.69 13.47 -6.71
CA ILE A 156 -0.63 13.16 -7.26
C ILE A 156 -1.65 12.95 -6.13
N TRP A 157 -1.29 12.21 -5.07
CA TRP A 157 -2.17 12.03 -3.90
C TRP A 157 -2.42 13.32 -3.13
N HIS A 158 -1.40 14.17 -2.98
CA HIS A 158 -1.60 15.46 -2.35
C HIS A 158 -2.62 16.31 -3.14
N ARG A 159 -2.46 16.43 -4.45
CA ARG A 159 -3.36 17.21 -5.32
C ARG A 159 -4.76 16.60 -5.39
N LEU A 160 -4.86 15.27 -5.44
CA LEU A 160 -6.15 14.57 -5.38
C LEU A 160 -6.89 14.90 -4.08
N LEU A 161 -6.23 14.81 -2.93
CA LEU A 161 -6.87 15.03 -1.64
C LEU A 161 -7.13 16.51 -1.36
N HIS A 162 -6.17 17.38 -1.67
CA HIS A 162 -6.22 18.79 -1.32
C HIS A 162 -6.93 19.64 -2.37
N ASP A 163 -6.45 19.60 -3.61
CA ASP A 163 -6.89 20.51 -4.66
C ASP A 163 -8.21 20.03 -5.29
N HIS A 164 -8.33 18.72 -5.53
CA HIS A 164 -9.51 18.13 -6.16
C HIS A 164 -10.63 17.84 -5.16
N LEU A 165 -10.31 17.22 -4.01
CA LEU A 165 -11.31 16.82 -2.99
C LEU A 165 -11.49 17.85 -1.87
N GLY A 166 -10.64 18.88 -1.78
CA GLY A 166 -10.80 19.97 -0.82
C GLY A 166 -10.39 19.65 0.62
N PHE A 167 -9.69 18.54 0.87
CA PHE A 167 -9.28 18.16 2.22
C PHE A 167 -8.07 18.99 2.68
N GLU A 168 -8.25 19.80 3.73
CA GLU A 168 -7.15 20.58 4.30
C GLU A 168 -6.15 19.75 5.10
N ARG A 169 -6.65 18.67 5.72
CA ARG A 169 -5.89 17.71 6.53
C ARG A 169 -6.41 16.31 6.27
N TYR A 170 -5.49 15.36 6.22
CA TYR A 170 -5.81 13.96 5.98
C TYR A 170 -4.74 13.07 6.62
N GLY A 171 -5.11 11.81 6.88
CA GLY A 171 -4.15 10.74 7.14
C GLY A 171 -3.75 10.02 5.85
N ALA A 172 -2.67 9.26 5.88
CA ALA A 172 -2.46 8.21 4.89
C ALA A 172 -1.90 6.93 5.48
N HIS A 173 -2.24 5.86 4.80
CA HIS A 173 -1.83 4.51 5.11
C HIS A 173 -1.43 3.80 3.82
N GLY A 174 -0.43 2.94 3.90
CA GLY A 174 -0.05 2.07 2.80
C GLY A 174 0.94 0.99 3.21
N GLY A 175 0.85 -0.15 2.54
CA GLY A 175 1.85 -1.23 2.57
C GLY A 175 2.66 -1.26 1.28
N ASP A 176 3.76 -2.02 1.25
CA ASP A 176 4.56 -2.26 0.03
C ASP A 176 4.89 -0.96 -0.75
N LEU A 177 4.58 -0.81 -2.06
CA LEU A 177 4.78 0.46 -2.79
C LEU A 177 4.03 1.64 -2.14
N GLY A 178 2.82 1.38 -1.66
CA GLY A 178 1.99 2.36 -0.94
C GLY A 178 2.64 2.89 0.32
N SER A 179 3.50 2.09 0.98
CA SER A 179 4.29 2.55 2.12
C SER A 179 5.30 3.63 1.71
N GLY A 180 6.01 3.40 0.59
CA GLY A 180 6.99 4.34 0.04
C GLY A 180 6.34 5.61 -0.53
N ILE A 181 5.11 5.51 -1.04
CA ILE A 181 4.32 6.67 -1.47
C ILE A 181 3.86 7.48 -0.25
N THR A 182 3.29 6.82 0.75
CA THR A 182 2.80 7.45 1.99
C THR A 182 3.91 8.16 2.76
N SER A 183 5.09 7.55 2.88
CA SER A 183 6.23 8.19 3.54
C SER A 183 6.68 9.47 2.82
N ARG A 184 6.69 9.47 1.48
CA ARG A 184 7.04 10.68 0.71
C ARG A 184 5.95 11.75 0.81
N LEU A 185 4.67 11.35 0.82
CA LEU A 185 3.55 12.26 1.02
C LEU A 185 3.68 12.99 2.36
N ALA A 186 3.95 12.25 3.44
CA ALA A 186 4.13 12.83 4.77
C ALA A 186 5.35 13.78 4.84
N ALA A 187 6.46 13.43 4.18
CA ALA A 187 7.65 14.27 4.12
C ALA A 187 7.42 15.58 3.34
N ALA A 188 6.67 15.52 2.24
CA ALA A 188 6.38 16.67 1.39
C ALA A 188 5.33 17.62 1.99
N THR A 189 4.48 17.15 2.92
CA THR A 189 3.33 17.92 3.44
C THR A 189 3.26 18.00 4.99
N PRO A 190 4.32 18.44 5.70
CA PRO A 190 4.40 18.30 7.16
C PRO A 190 3.32 19.04 7.95
N ARG A 191 2.86 20.19 7.42
CA ARG A 191 1.89 21.07 8.10
C ARG A 191 0.42 20.63 7.96
N ARG A 192 0.13 19.66 7.11
CA ARG A 192 -1.25 19.21 6.81
C ARG A 192 -1.54 17.80 7.33
N TRP A 193 -0.57 17.21 8.03
CA TRP A 193 -0.55 15.80 8.41
C TRP A 193 -0.99 15.57 9.86
N ARG A 194 -1.80 14.53 10.11
CA ARG A 194 -2.18 14.11 11.48
C ARG A 194 -1.56 12.80 11.95
N ALA A 195 -1.42 11.77 11.09
CA ALA A 195 -0.81 10.48 11.48
C ALA A 195 -0.41 9.62 10.26
N SER A 196 0.72 8.90 10.36
CA SER A 196 1.16 7.86 9.41
C SER A 196 1.14 6.49 10.08
N THR A 197 0.60 5.49 9.39
CA THR A 197 0.79 4.08 9.77
C THR A 197 1.31 3.34 8.55
N CYS A 198 2.50 2.76 8.70
CA CYS A 198 3.25 2.11 7.63
C CYS A 198 3.41 0.64 8.03
N TRP A 199 2.85 -0.28 7.24
CA TRP A 199 3.14 -1.70 7.42
C TRP A 199 4.25 -2.08 6.45
N ARG A 200 5.46 -2.26 6.98
CA ARG A 200 6.54 -2.93 6.27
C ARG A 200 6.60 -4.35 6.81
N SER A 201 6.56 -5.36 5.94
CA SER A 201 6.93 -6.72 6.34
C SER A 201 8.30 -6.66 7.00
N PRO A 202 8.49 -7.18 8.22
CA PRO A 202 9.82 -7.19 8.84
C PRO A 202 10.72 -8.04 7.95
N THR A 203 11.70 -7.41 7.30
CA THR A 203 12.88 -8.15 6.85
C THR A 203 13.47 -8.81 8.10
N PRO A 204 13.58 -10.14 8.15
CA PRO A 204 14.21 -10.79 9.29
C PRO A 204 15.61 -10.17 9.47
N PRO A 205 16.02 -9.86 10.71
CA PRO A 205 17.34 -9.32 10.95
C PRO A 205 18.38 -10.32 10.42
N ASP A 206 19.36 -9.82 9.67
CA ASP A 206 20.49 -10.59 9.19
C ASP A 206 21.22 -11.23 10.37
N THR A 207 21.00 -12.54 10.57
CA THR A 207 21.56 -13.29 11.70
C THR A 207 23.05 -13.61 11.52
N THR A 208 23.71 -13.13 10.47
CA THR A 208 25.13 -13.44 10.22
C THR A 208 26.13 -12.56 10.98
N ARG A 209 25.69 -11.46 11.62
CA ARG A 209 26.60 -10.64 12.43
C ARG A 209 26.64 -11.12 13.88
N ARG A 210 27.50 -12.11 14.14
CA ARG A 210 27.85 -12.60 15.49
C ARG A 210 28.41 -11.43 16.33
N ALA A 211 27.59 -10.88 17.21
CA ALA A 211 28.02 -9.89 18.19
C ALA A 211 28.87 -10.57 19.27
N SER A 212 30.12 -10.11 19.42
CA SER A 212 30.99 -10.46 20.54
C SER A 212 30.46 -9.86 21.84
N PRO A 213 30.37 -10.61 22.96
CA PRO A 213 29.76 -10.11 24.18
C PRO A 213 30.78 -9.37 25.04
N ARG A 214 30.54 -8.08 25.28
CA ARG A 214 30.97 -7.43 26.54
C ARG A 214 29.75 -6.90 27.28
N ARG A 215 29.37 -7.64 28.33
CA ARG A 215 28.61 -7.18 29.50
C ARG A 215 29.45 -6.08 30.20
N SER A 216 28.95 -5.07 30.88
CA SER A 216 27.71 -4.96 31.67
C SER A 216 27.42 -3.46 31.91
N ARG A 217 26.14 -3.11 32.08
CA ARG A 217 25.62 -1.82 32.57
C ARG A 217 26.00 -1.56 34.03
N CYS A 218 26.04 -0.28 34.44
CA CYS A 218 25.11 0.31 35.41
C CYS A 218 25.32 1.85 35.59
N THR A 219 24.19 2.58 35.57
CA THR A 219 23.76 3.81 36.31
C THR A 219 24.83 4.68 37.02
N SER A 220 24.77 6.02 37.12
CA SER A 220 23.73 7.07 37.04
C SER A 220 24.44 8.45 37.13
N MET A 221 23.84 9.56 36.65
CA MET A 221 24.33 10.93 36.90
C MET A 221 24.10 11.38 38.37
N PRO A 222 24.84 12.41 38.87
CA PRO A 222 24.33 13.79 38.81
C PRO A 222 25.36 14.91 38.44
N SER A 223 24.79 15.96 37.82
CA SER A 223 25.14 17.36 37.46
C SER A 223 26.29 18.19 38.13
N PRO A 224 26.66 19.39 37.56
CA PRO A 224 28.01 20.04 37.46
C PRO A 224 28.21 21.19 38.50
N PRO A 225 29.19 22.17 38.50
CA PRO A 225 29.89 22.88 37.39
C PRO A 225 31.38 23.28 37.58
N GLY A 226 32.01 23.84 36.53
CA GLY A 226 33.17 24.76 36.64
C GLY A 226 34.36 24.53 35.66
N PRO A 227 34.77 25.52 34.83
CA PRO A 227 36.00 25.50 34.00
C PRO A 227 37.16 26.22 34.73
N PRO A 228 38.34 26.52 34.14
CA PRO A 228 39.01 26.11 32.89
C PRO A 228 40.34 25.34 33.21
N THR A 229 41.22 24.90 32.32
CA THR A 229 42.27 25.72 31.68
C THR A 229 43.23 24.82 30.89
N ARG A 230 43.69 25.33 29.74
CA ARG A 230 45.00 25.15 29.09
C ARG A 230 45.50 23.75 28.71
N ALA A 231 45.45 23.51 27.40
CA ALA A 231 46.59 23.27 26.50
C ALA A 231 47.84 22.58 27.06
N ALA A 232 48.17 21.42 26.50
CA ALA A 232 49.52 21.08 26.06
C ALA A 232 49.47 19.98 24.97
N THR A 233 49.76 20.39 23.74
CA THR A 233 50.34 19.57 22.67
C THR A 233 51.61 18.84 23.14
N CYS A 234 51.81 17.58 22.74
CA CYS A 234 52.91 17.19 21.83
C CYS A 234 53.06 15.66 21.67
N THR A 235 52.96 15.24 20.40
CA THR A 235 53.86 14.34 19.65
C THR A 235 54.19 12.92 20.14
N SER A 236 53.67 11.97 19.35
CA SER A 236 54.36 10.87 18.64
C SER A 236 55.50 10.10 19.33
N SER A 237 55.34 8.77 19.36
CA SER A 237 56.29 7.88 18.67
C SER A 237 55.69 6.49 18.48
N ARG A 238 55.72 6.00 17.24
CA ARG A 238 55.72 4.57 16.89
C ARG A 238 57.14 4.04 17.09
N PRO A 239 57.28 2.74 17.34
CA PRO A 239 57.97 1.92 16.34
C PRO A 239 57.18 0.65 16.01
N GLY A 240 57.30 0.23 14.77
CA GLY A 240 56.62 -0.94 14.22
C GLY A 240 57.23 -2.28 14.61
N ARG A 241 56.46 -3.33 14.37
CA ARG A 241 56.64 -4.25 13.24
C ARG A 241 55.26 -4.71 12.79
#